data_AF-A0A3P6AF84-F1
#
_entry.id   AF-A0A3P6AF84-F1
#
_cell.length_a   1.000
_cell.length_b   1.000
_cell.length_c   1.000
_cell.angle_alpha   90.00
_cell.angle_beta   90.00
_cell.angle_gamma   90.00
#
_symmetry.space_group_name_H-M   'P 1'
#
loop_
_entity.id
_entity.type
_entity.pdbx_description
1 polymer ?
#
loop_
_entity_poly.entity_id
_entity_poly.type
_entity_poly.pdbx_seq_one_letter_code
_entity_poly.pdbx_strand_id
1 'polypeptide(L)' 'MAEGLALREALKHCITNGLDSIRMESDSSQLIRAITRHEPLTELHGVLSDISNLSSSPSLSVFFSWIPRN' A
#
# COMPACT_ATOMS: atom_id res chain seq x y z
N MET A 1 -1.69 -4.40 11.76
CA MET A 1 -2.51 -3.17 11.64
C MET A 1 -1.67 -1.90 11.46
N ALA A 2 -0.73 -1.57 12.36
CA ALA A 2 0.05 -0.33 12.29
C ALA A 2 0.78 -0.10 10.95
N GLU A 3 1.45 -1.14 10.43
CA GLU A 3 2.18 -1.05 9.15
C GLU A 3 1.27 -0.75 7.95
N GLY A 4 0.08 -1.35 7.91
CA GLY A 4 -0.91 -1.08 6.86
C GLY A 4 -1.44 0.35 6.92
N LEU A 5 -1.69 0.88 8.12
CA LEU A 5 -2.10 2.27 8.30
C LEU A 5 -0.97 3.24 7.89
N ALA A 6 0.27 2.95 8.28
CA ALA A 6 1.42 3.75 7.87
C ALA A 6 1.57 3.81 6.34
N LEU A 7 1.44 2.66 5.66
CA LEU A 7 1.52 2.58 4.21
C LEU A 7 0.36 3.32 3.52
N ARG A 8 -0.86 3.23 4.06
CA ARG A 8 -2.02 4.01 3.57
C ARG A 8 -1.79 5.51 3.67
N GLU A 9 -1.35 6.01 4.84
CA GLU A 9 -1.11 7.44 5.03
C GLU A 9 0.05 7.95 4.18
N ALA A 10 1.11 7.16 4.01
CA ALA A 10 2.21 7.50 3.12
C ALA A 10 1.76 7.57 1.65
N LEU A 11 0.98 6.61 1.17
CA LEU A 11 0.40 6.63 -0.18
C LEU A 11 -0.48 7.87 -0.38
N LYS A 12 -1.36 8.16 0.57
CA LYS A 12 -2.23 9.34 0.55
C LYS A 12 -1.42 10.64 0.53
N HIS A 13 -0.35 10.71 1.31
CA HIS A 13 0.56 11.85 1.31
C HIS A 13 1.20 12.05 -0.07
N CYS A 14 1.74 11.00 -0.68
CA CYS A 14 2.32 11.07 -2.02
C CYS A 14 1.30 11.57 -3.07
N ILE A 15 0.09 11.03 -3.07
CA ILE A 15 -0.99 11.45 -3.97
C ILE A 15 -1.35 12.94 -3.74
N THR A 16 -1.45 13.37 -2.49
CA THR A 16 -1.78 14.77 -2.14
C THR A 16 -0.69 15.75 -2.60
N ASN A 17 0.57 15.30 -2.65
CA ASN A 17 1.69 16.08 -3.18
C ASN A 17 1.76 16.05 -4.72
N GLY A 18 0.80 15.40 -5.41
CA GLY A 18 0.77 15.32 -6.86
C GLY A 18 1.75 14.33 -7.45
N LEU A 19 2.23 13.36 -6.67
CA LEU A 19 3.06 12.26 -7.20
C LEU A 19 2.19 11.26 -7.95
N ASP A 20 2.61 10.98 -9.16
CA ASP A 20 2.01 10.11 -10.16
C ASP A 20 2.74 8.77 -10.29
N SER A 21 4.01 8.69 -9.88
CA SER A 21 4.76 7.44 -9.77
C SER A 21 5.24 7.22 -8.33
N ILE A 22 4.75 6.17 -7.68
CA ILE A 22 4.97 5.89 -6.26
C ILE A 22 5.49 4.46 -6.10
N ARG A 23 6.62 4.31 -5.42
CA ARG A 23 7.11 3.00 -4.94
C ARG A 23 6.98 2.95 -3.42
N MET A 24 6.20 1.99 -2.95
CA MET A 24 5.99 1.71 -1.54
C MET A 24 6.74 0.46 -1.15
N GLU A 25 7.64 0.57 -0.17
CA GLU A 25 8.46 -0.54 0.31
C GLU A 25 8.12 -0.84 1.77
N SER A 26 7.99 -2.12 2.12
CA SER A 26 7.73 -2.55 3.50
C SER A 26 8.47 -3.84 3.81
N ASP A 27 8.93 -3.97 5.04
CA ASP A 27 9.51 -5.20 5.56
C ASP A 27 8.48 -6.24 6.00
N SER A 28 7.20 -5.87 5.96
CA SER A 28 6.08 -6.74 6.27
C SER A 28 5.67 -7.59 5.07
N SER A 29 6.21 -8.81 5.02
CA SER A 29 5.89 -9.76 3.94
C SER A 29 4.40 -10.09 3.86
N GLN A 30 3.71 -10.14 5.02
CA GLN A 30 2.27 -10.37 5.09
C GLN A 30 1.49 -9.22 4.45
N LEU A 31 1.87 -7.96 4.73
CA LEU A 31 1.22 -6.78 4.16
C LEU A 31 1.43 -6.71 2.65
N ILE A 32 2.67 -6.84 2.18
CA ILE A 32 2.99 -6.77 0.74
C ILE A 32 2.27 -7.88 -0.01
N ARG A 33 2.22 -9.10 0.54
CA ARG A 33 1.45 -10.21 -0.07
C ARG A 33 -0.04 -9.92 -0.10
N ALA A 34 -0.62 -9.40 0.98
CA ALA A 34 -2.04 -9.07 1.03
C ALA A 34 -2.42 -8.02 -0.03
N ILE A 35 -1.58 -7.00 -0.24
CA ILE A 35 -1.77 -5.95 -1.25
C ILE A 35 -1.59 -6.52 -2.67
N THR A 36 -0.48 -7.21 -2.92
CA THR A 36 -0.12 -7.67 -4.28
C THR A 36 -0.97 -8.84 -4.77
N ARG A 37 -1.36 -9.76 -3.87
CA ARG A 37 -2.12 -10.96 -4.21
C ARG A 37 -3.62 -10.84 -3.92
N HIS A 38 -4.07 -9.69 -3.43
CA HIS A 38 -5.44 -9.51 -2.94
C HIS A 38 -5.85 -10.62 -1.95
N GLU A 39 -4.88 -11.13 -1.16
CA GLU A 39 -5.14 -12.16 -0.16
C GLU A 39 -5.97 -11.52 0.97
N PRO A 40 -7.14 -12.09 1.32
CA PRO A 40 -7.99 -11.52 2.34
C PRO A 40 -7.34 -11.68 3.72
N LEU A 41 -6.79 -10.58 4.23
CA LEU A 41 -6.42 -10.47 5.64
C LEU A 41 -7.60 -9.83 6.37
N THR A 42 -8.43 -10.64 7.03
CA THR A 42 -9.70 -10.20 7.64
C THR A 42 -9.54 -9.00 8.57
N GLU A 43 -8.41 -8.91 9.30
CA GLU A 43 -8.09 -7.78 10.18
C GLU A 43 -7.65 -6.50 9.45
N LEU A 44 -7.18 -6.60 8.20
CA LEU A 44 -6.73 -5.45 7.40
C LEU A 44 -7.65 -5.15 6.21
N HIS A 45 -8.79 -5.84 6.08
CA HIS A 45 -9.66 -5.73 4.91
C HIS A 45 -10.05 -4.28 4.58
N GLY A 46 -10.38 -3.46 5.60
CA GLY A 46 -10.69 -2.04 5.39
C GLY A 46 -9.48 -1.24 4.88
N VAL A 47 -8.30 -1.44 5.47
CA VAL A 47 -7.07 -0.73 5.07
C VAL A 47 -6.59 -1.16 3.68
N LEU A 48 -6.67 -2.45 3.36
CA LEU A 48 -6.33 -2.99 2.04
C LEU A 48 -7.29 -2.46 0.96
N SER A 49 -8.59 -2.38 1.27
CA SER A 49 -9.59 -1.78 0.37
C SER A 49 -9.29 -0.31 0.12
N ASP A 50 -8.96 0.45 1.16
CA ASP A 50 -8.57 1.87 1.04
C ASP A 50 -7.32 2.05 0.18
N ILE A 51 -6.28 1.24 0.39
CA ILE A 51 -5.05 1.26 -0.42
C ILE A 51 -5.37 0.95 -1.89
N SER A 52 -6.17 -0.09 -2.14
CA SER A 52 -6.59 -0.47 -3.48
C SER A 52 -7.35 0.67 -4.17
N ASN A 53 -8.30 1.29 -3.48
CA ASN A 53 -9.07 2.44 -3.97
C ASN A 53 -8.16 3.63 -4.30
N LEU A 54 -7.21 3.96 -3.42
CA LEU A 54 -6.23 5.03 -3.67
C LEU A 54 -5.33 4.73 -4.88
N SER A 55 -4.94 3.46 -5.05
CA SER A 55 -4.10 3.01 -6.17
C SER A 55 -4.87 2.82 -7.49
N SER A 56 -6.20 2.87 -7.47
CA SER A 56 -7.04 2.58 -8.64
C SER A 56 -7.09 3.72 -9.68
N SER A 57 -6.50 4.88 -9.36
CA SER A 57 -6.51 6.01 -10.28
C SER A 57 -5.67 5.70 -11.53
N PRO A 58 -6.22 5.90 -12.76
CA PRO A 58 -5.52 5.57 -14.00
C PRO A 58 -4.30 6.46 -14.27
N SER A 59 -4.22 7.62 -13.63
CA SER A 59 -3.05 8.52 -13.72
C SER A 59 -1.95 8.17 -12.72
N LEU A 60 -2.15 7.15 -11.89
CA LEU A 60 -1.27 6.81 -10.77
C LEU A 60 -0.62 5.45 -11.00
N SER A 61 0.70 5.41 -10.95
CA SER A 61 1.50 4.20 -11.03
C SER A 61 2.06 3.87 -9.65
N VAL A 62 1.46 2.88 -8.97
CA VAL A 62 1.88 2.45 -7.63
C VAL A 62 2.47 1.05 -7.68
N PHE A 63 3.68 0.90 -7.12
CA PHE A 63 4.33 -0.40 -6.97
C PHE A 63 4.59 -0.70 -5.50
N PHE A 64 4.28 -1.93 -5.08
CA PHE A 64 4.51 -2.42 -3.73
C PHE A 64 5.62 -3.47 -3.75
N SER A 65 6.66 -3.28 -2.93
CA SER A 65 7.77 -4.23 -2.82
C SER A 65 8.06 -4.59 -1.37
N TRP A 66 8.44 -5.85 -1.15
CA TRP A 66 8.99 -6.27 0.13
C TRP A 66 10.49 -5.98 0.17
N ILE A 67 10.97 -5.50 1.32
CA ILE A 67 12.40 -5.27 1.58
C ILE A 67 12.81 -5.93 2.91
N PRO A 68 14.01 -6.50 3.06
CA PRO A 68 14.45 -7.02 4.36
C PRO A 68 14.67 -5.87 5.36
N ARG A 69 14.31 -6.11 6.63
CA ARG A 69 14.69 -5.21 7.74
C ARG A 69 16.19 -5.42 8.01
N ASN A 70 17.00 -4.39 7.75
CA ASN A 70 18.42 -4.36 8.11
C ASN A 70 18.61 -4.23 9.62
#